data_AF-A0A6A9QGY3-F1
#
_entry.id   AF-A0A6A9QGY3-F1
#
_cell.length_a   1.000
_cell.length_b   1.000
_cell.length_c   1.000
_cell.angle_alpha   90.00
_cell.angle_beta   90.00
_cell.angle_gamma   90.00
#
_symmetry.space_group_name_H-M   'P 1'
#
loop_
_entity.id
_entity.type
_entity.pdbx_description
1 polymer ?
#
loop_
_entity_poly.entity_id
_entity_poly.type
_entity_poly.pdbx_seq_one_letter_code
_entity_poly.pdbx_strand_id
1 'polypeptide(L)'
;MAEDLEAINKVIEPETGVPAIKLGLLRIEKNEIHYTPPSPFTPPILVISVGLQLKGLFKRYKIVIENYYISEEINERLNYDA
;
A
#
# COMPACT_ATOMS: atom_id res chain seq x y z
N MET A 1 -16.94 3.02 1.42
CA MET A 1 -17.04 2.62 -0.01
C MET A 1 -16.76 3.79 -0.94
N ALA A 2 -17.65 4.79 -1.06
CA ALA A 2 -17.41 5.95 -1.94
C ALA A 2 -16.25 6.85 -1.45
N GLU A 3 -16.17 7.12 -0.15
CA GLU A 3 -15.08 7.90 0.45
C GLU A 3 -13.72 7.17 0.37
N ASP A 4 -13.73 5.83 0.48
CA ASP A 4 -12.51 5.01 0.35
C ASP A 4 -11.96 5.04 -1.09
N LEU A 5 -12.85 5.06 -2.09
CA LEU A 5 -12.52 5.23 -3.50
C LEU A 5 -11.94 6.61 -3.82
N GLU A 6 -12.34 7.65 -3.11
CA GLU A 6 -11.73 8.98 -3.26
C GLU A 6 -10.37 9.03 -2.55
N ALA A 7 -10.25 8.44 -1.37
CA ALA A 7 -9.01 8.36 -0.62
C ALA A 7 -7.93 7.53 -1.34
N ILE A 8 -8.30 6.45 -2.04
CA ILE A 8 -7.32 5.56 -2.66
C ILE A 8 -6.60 6.22 -3.85
N ASN A 9 -7.25 7.20 -4.50
CA ASN A 9 -6.62 8.02 -5.53
C ASN A 9 -5.54 8.96 -4.99
N LYS A 10 -5.45 9.15 -3.66
CA LYS A 10 -4.41 9.97 -3.01
C LYS A 10 -3.14 9.18 -2.69
N VAL A 11 -3.15 7.86 -2.84
CA VAL A 11 -1.96 7.03 -2.66
C VAL A 11 -1.12 7.13 -3.93
N ILE A 12 0.03 7.78 -3.83
CA ILE A 12 0.87 8.09 -4.99
C ILE A 12 2.05 7.11 -5.06
N GLU A 13 2.27 6.54 -6.24
CA GLU A 13 3.49 5.79 -6.52
C GLU A 13 4.65 6.79 -6.64
N PRO A 14 5.67 6.67 -5.78
CA PRO A 14 6.66 7.73 -5.56
C PRO A 14 7.59 8.00 -6.75
N GLU A 15 7.82 7.05 -7.66
CA GLU A 15 8.71 7.24 -8.80
C GLU A 15 8.01 7.93 -9.98
N THR A 16 6.74 7.61 -10.21
CA THR A 16 5.94 8.11 -11.35
C THR A 16 5.07 9.32 -11.00
N GLY A 17 4.74 9.51 -9.72
CA GLY A 17 3.78 10.55 -9.29
C GLY A 17 2.33 10.24 -9.65
N VAL A 18 2.04 9.04 -10.16
CA VAL A 18 0.70 8.60 -10.56
C VAL A 18 0.02 7.89 -9.38
N PRO A 19 -1.31 8.00 -9.20
CA PRO A 19 -2.02 7.22 -8.21
C PRO A 19 -1.79 5.71 -8.39
N ALA A 20 -1.38 5.02 -7.33
CA ALA A 20 -1.01 3.61 -7.38
C ALA A 20 -2.17 2.70 -7.85
N ILE A 21 -3.41 3.07 -7.55
CA ILE A 21 -4.62 2.36 -8.04
C ILE A 21 -4.77 2.44 -9.57
N LYS A 22 -4.35 3.54 -10.20
CA LYS A 22 -4.41 3.71 -11.67
C LYS A 22 -3.35 2.88 -12.38
N LEU A 23 -2.28 2.50 -11.67
CA LEU A 23 -1.22 1.62 -12.16
C LEU A 23 -1.53 0.14 -11.91
N GLY A 24 -2.68 -0.19 -11.32
CA GLY A 24 -3.04 -1.56 -10.97
C GLY A 24 -2.21 -2.15 -9.81
N LEU A 25 -1.54 -1.30 -9.03
CA LEU A 25 -0.68 -1.74 -7.93
C LEU A 25 -1.46 -2.00 -6.64
N LEU A 26 -2.72 -1.57 -6.56
CA LEU A 26 -3.57 -1.71 -5.39
C LEU A 26 -4.83 -2.54 -5.68
N ARG A 27 -5.21 -3.38 -4.72
CA ARG A 27 -6.47 -4.13 -4.71
C ARG A 27 -7.10 -4.05 -3.31
N ILE A 28 -8.39 -3.72 -3.25
CA ILE A 28 -9.15 -3.72 -1.98
C ILE A 28 -9.96 -5.01 -1.91
N GLU A 29 -9.79 -5.79 -0.85
CA GLU A 29 -10.57 -6.99 -0.58
C GLU A 29 -11.11 -6.97 0.84
N LYS A 30 -12.44 -6.81 0.98
CA LYS A 30 -13.13 -6.73 2.28
C LYS A 30 -12.50 -5.65 3.19
N ASN A 31 -11.64 -6.07 4.14
CA ASN A 31 -10.95 -5.22 5.12
C ASN A 31 -9.43 -5.21 4.90
N GLU A 32 -8.94 -5.69 3.77
CA GLU A 32 -7.52 -5.70 3.40
C GLU A 32 -7.28 -4.81 2.18
N ILE A 33 -6.16 -4.09 2.18
CA ILE A 33 -5.65 -3.41 1.00
C ILE A 33 -4.32 -4.05 0.63
N HIS A 34 -4.32 -4.68 -0.54
CA HIS A 34 -3.16 -5.35 -1.11
C HIS A 34 -2.40 -4.37 -1.98
N TYR A 35 -1.10 -4.25 -1.76
CA TYR A 35 -0.18 -3.49 -2.58
C TYR A 35 0.88 -4.41 -3.17
N THR A 36 0.95 -4.47 -4.49
CA THR A 36 2.04 -5.12 -5.22
C THR A 36 2.99 -4.02 -5.72
N PRO A 37 4.25 -3.97 -5.26
CA PRO A 37 5.24 -3.05 -5.79
C PRO A 37 5.43 -3.22 -7.31
N PRO A 38 5.76 -2.16 -8.05
CA PRO A 38 5.89 -2.23 -9.51
C PRO A 38 7.03 -3.15 -9.98
N SER A 39 7.99 -3.45 -9.10
CA SER A 39 9.11 -4.35 -9.38
C SER A 39 9.60 -5.02 -8.09
N PRO A 40 10.14 -6.26 -8.15
CA PRO A 40 10.86 -6.85 -7.01
C PRO A 40 12.11 -6.07 -6.61
N PHE A 41 12.61 -5.19 -7.50
CA PHE A 41 13.77 -4.33 -7.27
C PHE A 41 13.39 -2.92 -6.80
N THR A 42 12.09 -2.60 -6.64
CA THR A 42 11.66 -1.31 -6.10
C THR A 42 12.37 -1.08 -4.76
N PRO A 43 13.04 0.06 -4.53
CA PRO A 43 13.77 0.29 -3.29
C PRO A 43 12.86 0.12 -2.05
N PRO A 44 13.32 -0.55 -0.98
CA PRO A 44 12.53 -0.79 0.23
C PRO A 44 11.86 0.45 0.81
N ILE A 45 12.57 1.58 0.80
CA ILE A 45 12.07 2.85 1.32
C ILE A 45 10.82 3.32 0.56
N LEU A 46 10.71 3.05 -0.73
CA LEU A 46 9.56 3.42 -1.56
C LEU A 46 8.37 2.50 -1.28
N VAL A 47 8.61 1.20 -1.13
CA VAL A 47 7.58 0.23 -0.72
C VAL A 47 7.00 0.60 0.66
N ILE A 48 7.87 0.90 1.62
CA ILE A 48 7.48 1.34 2.96
C ILE A 48 6.71 2.66 2.90
N SER A 49 7.15 3.62 2.08
CA SER A 49 6.45 4.90 1.91
C SER A 49 5.00 4.72 1.44
N VAL A 50 4.77 3.86 0.44
CA VAL A 50 3.40 3.53 -0.01
C VAL A 50 2.60 2.84 1.09
N GLY A 51 3.21 1.89 1.82
CA GLY A 51 2.58 1.23 2.96
C GLY A 51 2.15 2.21 4.07
N LEU A 52 2.97 3.21 4.37
CA LEU A 52 2.65 4.25 5.35
C LEU A 52 1.55 5.20 4.86
N GLN A 53 1.56 5.58 3.57
CA GLN A 53 0.46 6.35 2.97
C GLN A 53 -0.87 5.59 3.13
N LEU A 54 -0.87 4.29 2.80
CA LEU A 54 -2.03 3.42 2.95
C LEU A 54 -2.50 3.36 4.41
N LYS A 55 -1.61 3.09 5.36
CA LYS A 55 -1.96 3.02 6.79
C LYS A 55 -2.50 4.36 7.32
N GLY A 56 -1.94 5.47 6.87
CA GLY A 56 -2.38 6.82 7.25
C GLY A 56 -3.80 7.14 6.76
N LEU A 57 -4.12 6.76 5.53
CA LEU A 57 -5.42 7.00 4.90
C LEU A 57 -6.49 5.98 5.33
N PHE A 58 -6.10 4.72 5.53
CA PHE A 58 -6.99 3.57 5.72
C PHE A 58 -6.77 2.89 7.06
N LYS A 59 -6.96 3.62 8.16
CA LYS A 59 -6.70 3.12 9.53
C LYS A 59 -7.41 1.82 9.90
N ARG A 60 -8.56 1.54 9.28
CA ARG A 60 -9.42 0.38 9.58
C ARG A 60 -9.07 -0.86 8.75
N TYR A 61 -8.23 -0.68 7.73
CA TYR A 61 -7.84 -1.76 6.83
C TYR A 61 -6.50 -2.33 7.26
N LYS A 62 -6.37 -3.64 7.12
CA LYS A 62 -5.08 -4.31 7.18
C LYS A 62 -4.35 -4.10 5.86
N ILE A 63 -3.09 -3.68 5.93
CA ILE A 63 -2.28 -3.44 4.74
C ILE A 63 -1.46 -4.68 4.44
N VAL A 64 -1.49 -5.15 3.20
CA VAL A 64 -0.77 -6.35 2.76
C VAL A 64 0.14 -5.99 1.60
N ILE A 65 1.44 -5.93 1.85
CA ILE A 65 2.47 -5.89 0.82
C ILE A 65 2.60 -7.31 0.26
N GLU A 66 2.43 -7.46 -1.05
CA GLU A 66 2.51 -8.74 -1.76
C GLU A 66 3.79 -8.84 -2.60
N ASN A 67 4.26 -10.06 -2.84
CA ASN A 67 5.32 -10.37 -3.82
C ASN A 67 6.62 -9.56 -3.65
N TYR A 68 7.02 -9.24 -2.42
CA TYR A 68 8.21 -8.45 -2.13
C TYR A 68 9.10 -9.13 -1.09
N TYR A 69 10.42 -9.07 -1.27
CA TYR A 69 11.36 -9.96 -0.56
C TYR A 69 11.44 -9.75 0.97
N ILE A 70 10.99 -8.60 1.47
CA ILE A 70 10.85 -8.29 2.91
C ILE A 70 9.39 -7.95 3.28
N SER A 71 8.42 -8.44 2.52
CA SER A 71 7.01 -8.14 2.75
C SER A 71 6.55 -8.56 4.15
N GLU A 72 7.05 -9.68 4.68
CA GLU A 72 6.70 -10.18 6.02
C GLU A 72 7.01 -9.15 7.10
N GLU A 73 8.28 -8.73 7.22
CA GLU A 73 8.72 -7.70 8.18
C GLU A 73 7.97 -6.37 8.00
N ILE A 74 7.75 -5.93 6.76
CA ILE A 74 7.02 -4.68 6.50
C ILE A 74 5.56 -4.81 6.97
N ASN A 75 4.90 -5.93 6.65
CA ASN A 75 3.51 -6.17 7.02
C ASN A 75 3.34 -6.25 8.54
N GLU A 76 4.26 -6.91 9.25
CA GLU A 76 4.27 -6.96 10.70
C GLU A 76 4.35 -5.54 11.30
N ARG A 77 5.28 -4.70 10.82
CA ARG A 77 5.44 -3.34 11.33
C ARG A 77 4.28 -2.41 10.98
N LEU A 78 3.72 -2.51 9.77
CA LEU A 78 2.60 -1.65 9.34
C LEU A 78 1.29 -1.96 10.08
N ASN A 79 1.12 -3.20 10.51
CA ASN A 79 -0.10 -3.68 11.17
C ASN A 79 0.11 -3.99 12.66
N TYR A 80 1.24 -3.59 13.23
CA TYR A 80 1.46 -3.69 14.67
C TYR A 80 0.54 -2.72 15.40
N ASP A 81 -0.43 -3.25 16.13
CA ASP A 81 -1.27 -2.49 17.05
C ASP A 81 -0.56 -2.44 18.42
N ALA A 82 -0.08 -1.25 18.78
CA ALA A 82 0.49 -0.97 20.11
C ALA A 82 -0.60 -0.70 21.15
#